data_AF-A0A183DFC9-F1
#
_entry.id   AF-A0A183DFC9-F1
#
_cell.length_a   1.000
_cell.length_b   1.000
_cell.length_c   1.000
_cell.angle_alpha   90.00
_cell.angle_beta   90.00
_cell.angle_gamma   90.00
#
_symmetry.space_group_name_H-M   'P 1'
#
loop_
_entity.id
_entity.type
_entity.pdbx_description
1 polymer ?
#
loop_
_entity_poly.entity_id
_entity_poly.type
_entity_poly.pdbx_seq_one_letter_code
_entity_poly.pdbx_strand_id
1 'polypeptide(L)'
;LSGVLQSFRKLPLLENKLLIGNPDLVFLVVPCIYSTLETTLMQTKRHKTSPTCMQMDLSVAYRSLLNCTCEHKNIPISCWLASFVKHAQKIGGTDPVVRFFRCVGELEFMGVVKAASYRNRSAVRVALLPTSFAF
;
A
#
# COMPACT_ATOMS: atom_id res chain seq x y z
N LEU A 1 26.48 43.84 0.60
CA LEU A 1 25.08 43.61 0.14
C LEU A 1 24.42 42.36 0.75
N SER A 2 25.11 41.50 1.51
CA SER A 2 24.55 40.22 2.01
C SER A 2 23.67 40.32 3.28
N GLY A 3 23.10 41.49 3.60
CA GLY A 3 22.31 41.71 4.82
C GLY A 3 20.82 42.03 4.60
N VAL A 4 20.40 42.24 3.35
CA VAL A 4 19.05 42.76 3.04
C VAL A 4 18.04 41.64 2.76
N LEU A 5 18.49 40.51 2.21
CA LEU A 5 17.63 39.36 1.95
C LEU A 5 17.65 38.42 3.17
N GLN A 6 16.60 38.48 3.98
CA GLN A 6 16.37 37.55 5.08
C GLN A 6 15.32 36.51 4.69
N SER A 7 15.49 35.28 5.19
CA SER A 7 14.48 34.24 5.01
C SER A 7 13.16 34.67 5.67
N PHE A 8 12.04 34.49 4.99
CA PHE A 8 10.70 34.83 5.50
C PHE A 8 10.39 34.18 6.85
N ARG A 9 10.93 32.99 7.12
CA ARG A 9 10.79 32.29 8.41
C ARG A 9 11.43 33.04 9.59
N LYS A 10 12.27 34.05 9.33
CA LYS A 10 12.93 34.88 10.34
C LYS A 10 12.20 36.20 10.60
N LEU A 11 11.03 36.43 9.99
CA LEU A 11 10.24 37.66 10.11
C LEU A 11 8.87 37.35 10.75
N PRO A 12 8.73 37.46 12.08
CA PRO A 12 7.50 37.10 12.81
C PRO A 12 6.26 37.86 12.35
N LEU A 13 6.45 39.09 11.86
CA LEU A 13 5.37 39.96 11.35
C LEU A 13 4.64 39.42 10.11
N LEU A 14 5.26 38.45 9.41
CA LEU A 14 4.77 37.90 8.14
C LEU A 14 4.21 36.47 8.29
N GLU A 15 4.39 35.82 9.44
CA GLU A 15 3.99 34.43 9.67
C GLU A 15 2.49 34.20 9.45
N ASN A 16 1.65 35.14 9.89
CA ASN A 16 0.19 35.08 9.72
C ASN A 16 -0.33 35.79 8.46
N LYS A 17 0.56 36.37 7.65
CA LYS A 17 0.18 37.13 6.44
C LYS A 17 0.50 36.39 5.14
N LEU A 18 1.26 35.31 5.22
CA LEU A 18 1.67 34.51 4.08
C LEU A 18 0.95 33.17 4.11
N LEU A 19 0.46 32.74 2.95
CA LEU A 19 0.03 31.37 2.74
C LEU A 19 1.28 30.48 2.79
N ILE A 20 1.49 29.83 3.93
CA ILE A 20 2.52 28.80 4.06
C ILE A 20 1.97 27.56 3.35
N GLY A 21 2.73 27.04 2.37
CA GLY A 21 2.34 25.82 1.66
C GLY A 21 2.06 24.70 2.66
N ASN A 22 0.81 24.23 2.69
CA ASN A 22 0.41 23.10 3.52
C ASN A 22 0.90 21.81 2.84
N PRO A 23 1.52 20.86 3.56
CA PRO A 23 1.75 19.51 3.05
C PRO A 23 0.53 18.90 2.35
N ASP A 24 -0.68 19.16 2.83
CA ASP A 24 -1.95 18.73 2.22
C ASP A 24 -2.14 19.30 0.81
N LEU A 25 -1.72 20.56 0.56
CA LEU A 25 -1.75 21.16 -0.78
C LEU A 25 -0.80 20.43 -1.74
N VAL A 26 0.36 19.99 -1.24
CA VAL A 26 1.29 19.19 -2.05
C VAL A 26 0.65 17.84 -2.41
N PHE A 27 -0.05 17.18 -1.49
CA PHE A 27 -0.78 15.94 -1.79
C PHE A 27 -1.90 16.13 -2.82
N LEU A 28 -2.57 17.29 -2.81
CA LEU A 28 -3.62 17.62 -3.78
C LEU A 28 -3.08 17.90 -5.19
N VAL A 29 -1.94 18.58 -5.28
CA VAL A 29 -1.36 19.04 -6.56
C VAL A 29 -0.39 18.02 -7.15
N VAL A 30 0.31 17.25 -6.30
CA VAL A 30 1.30 16.24 -6.68
C VAL A 30 0.98 14.94 -5.94
N PRO A 31 0.01 14.15 -6.42
CA PRO A 31 -0.42 12.95 -5.73
C PRO A 31 0.63 11.84 -5.87
N CYS A 32 1.19 11.41 -4.75
CA CYS A 32 2.04 10.21 -4.68
C CYS A 32 1.17 8.95 -4.56
N ILE A 33 0.44 8.61 -5.62
CA ILE A 33 -0.61 7.56 -5.63
C ILE A 33 -0.08 6.22 -5.09
N TYR A 34 1.11 5.80 -5.54
CA TYR A 34 1.68 4.51 -5.18
C TYR A 34 2.11 4.43 -3.71
N SER A 35 2.79 5.45 -3.19
CA SER A 35 3.19 5.47 -1.78
C SER A 35 1.98 5.53 -0.85
N THR A 36 0.93 6.27 -1.27
CA THR A 36 -0.33 6.33 -0.52
C THR A 36 -1.00 4.96 -0.52
N LEU A 37 -1.12 4.31 -1.68
CA LEU A 37 -1.69 2.97 -1.80
C LEU A 37 -0.94 1.95 -0.94
N GLU A 38 0.39 1.93 -1.04
CA GLU A 38 1.25 1.04 -0.25
C GLU A 38 1.08 1.30 1.25
N THR A 39 1.10 2.56 1.67
CA THR A 39 0.88 2.94 3.08
C THR A 39 -0.48 2.44 3.57
N THR A 40 -1.55 2.63 2.78
CA THR A 40 -2.89 2.15 3.11
C THR A 40 -2.98 0.62 3.21
N LEU A 41 -2.33 -0.12 2.30
CA LEU A 41 -2.33 -1.58 2.32
C LEU A 41 -1.47 -2.15 3.47
N MET A 42 -0.38 -1.48 3.80
CA MET A 42 0.51 -1.87 4.91
C MET A 42 -0.10 -1.62 6.29
N GLN A 43 -1.04 -0.69 6.43
CA GLN A 43 -1.69 -0.40 7.71
C GLN A 43 -2.40 -1.63 8.29
N THR A 44 -1.95 -2.06 9.47
CA THR A 44 -2.53 -3.14 10.30
C THR A 44 -3.88 -2.80 10.95
N LYS A 45 -4.46 -1.63 10.62
CA LYS A 45 -5.59 -0.90 11.22
C LYS A 45 -5.37 -0.37 12.64
N ARG A 46 -5.66 0.93 12.82
CA ARG A 46 -6.30 1.52 14.01
C ARG A 46 -7.07 2.80 13.62
N HIS A 47 -8.17 2.69 12.87
CA HIS A 47 -9.21 3.72 13.00
C HIS A 47 -9.92 3.43 14.33
N LYS A 48 -9.61 4.21 15.37
CA LYS A 48 -10.03 4.02 16.77
C LYS A 48 -11.55 4.11 17.02
N THR A 49 -12.39 4.18 15.99
CA THR A 49 -13.80 4.56 16.10
C THR A 49 -14.81 3.42 15.93
N SER A 50 -14.40 2.16 15.77
CA SER A 50 -15.34 1.03 15.67
C SER A 50 -14.90 -0.18 16.51
N PRO A 51 -15.80 -0.79 17.31
CA PRO A 51 -15.54 -2.02 18.07
C PRO A 51 -15.41 -3.27 17.17
N THR A 52 -15.65 -3.17 15.87
CA THR A 52 -15.40 -4.21 14.87
C THR A 52 -14.20 -3.82 14.01
N CYS A 53 -12.99 -3.91 14.58
CA CYS A 53 -11.76 -3.79 13.81
C CYS A 53 -11.57 -5.04 12.93
N MET A 54 -12.37 -5.17 11.86
CA MET A 54 -12.22 -6.25 10.90
C MET A 54 -10.91 -6.05 10.12
N GLN A 55 -10.04 -7.04 10.08
CA GLN A 55 -8.88 -7.05 9.20
C GLN A 55 -9.35 -6.95 7.74
N MET A 56 -8.75 -6.08 6.91
CA MET A 56 -9.09 -6.06 5.48
C MET A 56 -8.30 -7.15 4.76
N ASP A 57 -8.99 -8.04 4.06
CA ASP A 57 -8.35 -9.12 3.30
C ASP A 57 -7.34 -8.62 2.29
N LEU A 58 -7.64 -7.49 1.62
CA LEU A 58 -6.73 -6.89 0.65
C LEU A 58 -5.38 -6.51 1.27
N SER A 59 -5.38 -5.98 2.50
CA SER A 59 -4.15 -5.67 3.25
C SER A 59 -3.38 -6.94 3.63
N VAL A 60 -4.08 -8.03 3.96
CA VAL A 60 -3.45 -9.34 4.26
C VAL A 60 -2.86 -9.95 3.00
N ALA A 61 -3.61 -9.93 1.90
CA ALA A 61 -3.17 -10.40 0.60
C ALA A 61 -1.91 -9.65 0.15
N TYR A 62 -1.91 -8.32 0.26
CA TYR A 62 -0.74 -7.51 -0.07
C TYR A 62 0.48 -7.86 0.80
N ARG A 63 0.35 -7.94 2.13
CA ARG A 63 1.49 -8.26 2.99
C ARG A 63 2.01 -9.69 2.81
N SER A 64 1.12 -10.66 2.65
CA SER A 64 1.49 -12.05 2.37
C SER A 64 2.18 -12.19 1.01
N LEU A 65 1.79 -11.38 0.01
CA LEU A 65 2.48 -11.29 -1.27
C LEU A 65 3.93 -10.83 -1.08
N LEU A 66 4.13 -9.75 -0.32
CA LEU A 66 5.46 -9.20 -0.07
C LEU A 66 6.36 -10.19 0.66
N ASN A 67 5.84 -10.94 1.63
CA ASN A 67 6.60 -12.02 2.25
C ASN A 67 7.07 -13.07 1.21
N CYS A 68 6.22 -13.40 0.24
CA CYS A 68 6.58 -14.33 -0.84
C CYS A 68 7.58 -13.72 -1.85
N THR A 69 7.63 -12.40 -2.02
CA THR A 69 8.60 -11.74 -2.93
C THR A 69 10.05 -11.90 -2.46
N CYS A 70 10.28 -12.11 -1.17
CA CYS A 70 11.61 -12.36 -0.61
C CYS A 70 12.23 -13.66 -1.14
N GLU A 71 11.40 -14.65 -1.49
CA GLU A 71 11.85 -15.99 -1.89
C GLU A 71 11.66 -16.28 -3.39
N HIS A 72 10.75 -15.56 -4.04
CA HIS A 72 10.33 -15.88 -5.41
C HIS A 72 10.16 -14.63 -6.29
N LYS A 73 10.85 -14.63 -7.44
CA LYS A 73 10.63 -13.63 -8.51
C LYS A 73 9.25 -13.77 -9.16
N ASN A 74 8.82 -15.02 -9.39
CA ASN A 74 7.47 -15.37 -9.82
C ASN A 74 6.83 -16.18 -8.70
N ILE A 75 5.81 -15.64 -8.07
CA ILE A 75 5.20 -16.18 -6.85
C ILE A 75 4.11 -17.18 -7.25
N PRO A 76 4.25 -18.47 -6.91
CA PRO A 76 3.18 -19.43 -7.12
C PRO A 76 1.93 -19.04 -6.32
N ILE A 77 0.76 -19.09 -6.95
CA ILE A 77 -0.52 -18.75 -6.31
C ILE A 77 -0.76 -19.64 -5.09
N SER A 78 -0.34 -20.91 -5.13
CA SER A 78 -0.44 -21.85 -4.01
C SER A 78 0.40 -21.41 -2.80
N CYS A 79 1.62 -20.93 -3.02
CA CYS A 79 2.49 -20.42 -1.95
C CYS A 79 1.91 -19.16 -1.32
N TRP A 80 1.43 -18.23 -2.17
CA TRP A 80 0.78 -17.01 -1.71
C TRP A 80 -0.51 -17.31 -0.92
N LEU A 81 -1.34 -18.25 -1.40
CA LEU A 81 -2.54 -18.69 -0.69
C LEU A 81 -2.20 -19.25 0.69
N ALA A 82 -1.17 -20.10 0.79
CA ALA A 82 -0.74 -20.64 2.08
C ALA A 82 -0.29 -19.52 3.05
N SER A 83 0.46 -18.53 2.53
CA SER A 83 0.87 -17.34 3.28
C SER A 83 -0.32 -16.48 3.72
N PHE A 84 -1.32 -16.30 2.85
CA PHE A 84 -2.55 -15.57 3.15
C PHE A 84 -3.36 -16.25 4.25
N VAL A 85 -3.64 -17.56 4.11
CA VAL A 85 -4.44 -18.34 5.07
C VAL A 85 -3.81 -18.32 6.47
N LYS A 86 -2.48 -18.29 6.57
CA LYS A 86 -1.77 -18.17 7.86
C LYS A 86 -2.09 -16.87 8.61
N HIS A 87 -2.37 -15.78 7.90
CA HIS A 87 -2.54 -14.44 8.48
C HIS A 87 -3.98 -13.91 8.39
N ALA A 88 -4.85 -14.55 7.62
CA ALA A 88 -6.23 -14.13 7.43
C ALA A 88 -7.09 -14.50 8.64
N GLN A 89 -7.88 -13.54 9.11
CA GLN A 89 -8.89 -13.78 10.14
C GLN A 89 -9.94 -14.78 9.65
N LYS A 90 -10.26 -15.76 10.49
CA LYS A 90 -11.38 -16.69 10.26
C LYS A 90 -12.69 -15.91 10.34
N ILE A 91 -13.46 -15.94 9.25
CA ILE A 91 -14.81 -15.36 9.18
C ILE A 91 -15.77 -16.52 8.95
N GLY A 92 -16.79 -16.67 9.81
CA GLY A 92 -17.79 -17.72 9.69
C GLY A 92 -18.58 -17.59 8.38
N GLY A 93 -18.77 -18.71 7.67
CA GLY A 93 -19.59 -18.75 6.46
C GLY A 93 -18.90 -18.26 5.18
N THR A 94 -17.59 -18.00 5.17
CA THR A 94 -16.86 -17.65 3.95
C THR A 94 -15.51 -18.35 3.87
N ASP A 95 -15.28 -19.05 2.76
CA ASP A 95 -14.04 -19.76 2.49
C ASP A 95 -12.85 -18.76 2.30
N PRO A 96 -11.74 -18.90 3.05
CA PRO A 96 -10.56 -18.07 2.86
C PRO A 96 -9.96 -18.17 1.45
N VAL A 97 -10.14 -19.28 0.74
CA VAL A 97 -9.69 -19.44 -0.66
C VAL A 97 -10.45 -18.50 -1.59
N VAL A 98 -11.77 -18.37 -1.42
CA VAL A 98 -12.60 -17.46 -2.22
C VAL A 98 -12.22 -16.01 -1.95
N ARG A 99 -12.04 -15.65 -0.68
CA ARG A 99 -11.59 -14.31 -0.25
C ARG A 99 -10.22 -13.97 -0.83
N PHE A 100 -9.31 -14.94 -0.85
CA PHE A 100 -8.00 -14.79 -1.45
C PHE A 100 -8.08 -14.49 -2.95
N PHE A 101 -8.80 -15.30 -3.73
CA PHE A 101 -8.90 -15.07 -5.19
C PHE A 101 -9.57 -13.75 -5.54
N ARG A 102 -10.54 -13.30 -4.72
CA ARG A 102 -11.07 -11.92 -4.83
C ARG A 102 -9.95 -10.89 -4.68
N CYS A 103 -9.13 -11.00 -3.64
CA CYS A 103 -8.01 -10.08 -3.42
C CYS A 103 -6.96 -10.15 -4.54
N VAL A 104 -6.70 -11.33 -5.10
CA VAL A 104 -5.81 -11.48 -6.27
C VAL A 104 -6.33 -10.66 -7.44
N GLY A 105 -7.63 -10.75 -7.75
CA GLY A 105 -8.26 -9.96 -8.81
C GLY A 105 -8.24 -8.46 -8.53
N GLU A 106 -8.49 -8.04 -7.30
CA GLU A 106 -8.41 -6.63 -6.89
C GLU A 106 -6.97 -6.09 -7.04
N LEU A 107 -5.94 -6.85 -6.62
CA LEU A 107 -4.54 -6.46 -6.76
C LEU A 107 -4.06 -6.47 -8.22
N GLU A 108 -4.58 -7.38 -9.05
CA GLU A 108 -4.32 -7.36 -10.50
C GLU A 108 -4.96 -6.15 -11.17
N PHE A 109 -6.20 -5.81 -10.79
CA PHE A 109 -6.89 -4.62 -11.29
C PHE A 109 -6.17 -3.32 -10.92
N MET A 110 -5.60 -3.24 -9.72
CA MET A 110 -4.78 -2.11 -9.27
C MET A 110 -3.39 -2.07 -9.94
N GLY A 111 -3.04 -3.07 -10.75
CA GLY A 111 -1.73 -3.16 -11.40
C GLY A 111 -0.59 -3.53 -10.46
N VAL A 112 -0.88 -4.01 -9.24
CA VAL A 112 0.13 -4.45 -8.27
C VAL A 112 0.75 -5.77 -8.71
N VAL A 113 -0.07 -6.71 -9.17
CA VAL A 113 0.37 -8.00 -9.70
C VAL A 113 -0.07 -8.19 -11.14
N LYS A 114 0.62 -9.09 -11.85
CA LYS A 114 0.18 -9.64 -13.13
C LYS A 114 0.49 -11.13 -13.17
N ALA A 115 -0.21 -11.87 -14.01
CA ALA A 115 0.20 -13.24 -14.34
C ALA A 115 1.70 -13.27 -14.75
N ALA A 116 2.43 -14.28 -14.27
CA ALA A 116 3.86 -14.42 -14.53
C ALA A 116 4.14 -14.59 -16.04
N SER A 117 3.26 -15.28 -16.76
CA SER A 117 3.23 -15.28 -18.22
C SER A 117 1.86 -15.67 -18.77
N TYR A 118 1.60 -15.42 -20.05
CA TYR A 118 0.36 -15.85 -20.72
C TYR A 118 0.11 -17.36 -20.61
N ARG A 119 1.18 -18.18 -20.60
CA ARG A 119 1.14 -19.64 -20.51
C ARG A 119 1.25 -20.18 -19.08
N ASN A 120 1.62 -19.34 -18.11
CA ASN A 120 1.74 -19.71 -16.70
C ASN A 120 0.85 -18.80 -15.86
N ARG A 121 -0.41 -19.24 -15.70
CA ARG A 121 -1.44 -18.57 -14.88
C ARG A 121 -1.45 -19.08 -13.43
N SER A 122 -0.56 -19.99 -13.06
CA SER A 122 -0.44 -20.51 -11.69
C SER A 122 0.57 -19.73 -10.83
N ALA A 123 1.21 -18.71 -11.40
CA ALA A 123 2.10 -17.80 -10.71
C ALA A 123 1.84 -16.34 -11.09
N VAL A 124 2.11 -15.42 -10.17
CA VAL A 124 2.05 -13.98 -10.37
C VAL A 124 3.43 -13.36 -10.23
N ARG A 125 3.63 -12.22 -10.88
CA ARG A 125 4.78 -11.35 -10.65
C ARG A 125 4.28 -10.01 -10.11
N VAL A 126 5.08 -9.39 -9.27
CA VAL A 126 4.84 -8.01 -8.86
C VAL A 126 5.14 -7.10 -10.03
N ALA A 127 4.14 -6.33 -10.48
CA ALA A 127 4.25 -5.44 -11.63
C ALA A 127 4.70 -4.02 -11.23
N LEU A 128 4.52 -3.66 -9.96
CA LEU A 128 4.99 -2.42 -9.36
C LEU A 128 5.84 -2.76 -8.14
N LEU A 129 7.15 -2.51 -8.23
CA LEU A 129 8.06 -2.64 -7.10
C LEU A 129 7.58 -1.73 -5.98
N PRO A 130 7.29 -2.27 -4.78
CA PRO A 130 6.90 -1.45 -3.64
C PRO A 130 8.02 -0.47 -3.30
N THR A 131 7.66 0.77 -2.94
CA THR A 131 8.65 1.77 -2.54
C THR A 131 9.41 1.36 -1.27
N SER A 132 8.85 0.44 -0.47
CA SER A 132 9.53 -0.18 0.68
C SER A 132 10.73 -1.08 0.34
N PHE A 133 10.94 -1.44 -0.94
CA PHE A 133 12.12 -2.16 -1.43
C PHE A 133 13.08 -1.27 -2.25
N ALA A 134 12.81 0.04 -2.32
CA ALA A 134 13.62 1.00 -3.06
C ALA A 134 14.72 1.65 -2.18
N PHE A 135 15.42 0.84 -1.37
CA PHE A 135 16.63 1.21 -0.62
C PHE A 135 17.59 0.03 -0.55
#